data_AF-A0A8S3BEI2-F1
#
_entry.id   AF-A0A8S3BEI2-F1
#
_cell.length_a   1.000
_cell.length_b   1.000
_cell.length_c   1.000
_cell.angle_alpha   90.00
_cell.angle_beta   90.00
_cell.angle_gamma   90.00
#
_symmetry.space_group_name_H-M   'P 1'
#
loop_
_entity.id
_entity.type
_entity.pdbx_description
1 polymer ?
#
loop_
_entity_poly.entity_id
_entity_poly.type
_entity_poly.pdbx_seq_one_letter_code
_entity_poly.pdbx_strand_id
1 'polypeptide(L)' 'LLDDVNTWHPNIKLDYKIGYSLPFLDVQLTNNNGILSTCVYHKPSAEPYVTPFTSDHPRHVFSNIIKNFIERATRYSSTF' A
#
# COMPACT_ATOMS: atom_id res chain seq x y z
N LEU A 1 20.57 10.97 14.51
CA LEU A 1 19.13 11.29 14.62
C LEU A 1 18.25 10.12 14.22
N LEU A 2 18.26 9.64 12.97
CA LEU A 2 17.44 8.47 12.57
C LEU A 2 17.79 7.22 13.37
N ASP A 3 19.10 6.95 13.50
CA ASP A 3 19.59 5.81 14.29
C ASP A 3 19.18 5.93 15.77
N ASP A 4 19.25 7.14 16.34
CA ASP A 4 18.86 7.39 17.73
C ASP A 4 17.36 7.11 17.94
N VAL A 5 16.50 7.60 17.05
CA VAL A 5 15.04 7.37 17.13
C VAL A 5 14.71 5.89 16.98
N ASN A 6 15.45 5.15 16.14
CA ASN A 6 15.30 3.71 15.96
C ASN A 6 15.68 2.87 17.19
N THR A 7 16.30 3.47 18.22
CA THR A 7 16.54 2.80 19.51
C THR A 7 15.38 2.95 20.49
N TRP A 8 14.42 3.85 20.27
CA TRP A 8 13.39 4.18 21.25
C TRP A 8 12.37 3.05 21.48
N HIS A 9 12.15 2.18 20.49
CA HIS A 9 11.18 1.10 20.61
C HIS A 9 11.63 -0.15 19.84
N PRO A 10 11.62 -1.35 20.44
CA PRO A 10 12.18 -2.56 19.83
C PRO A 10 11.42 -3.03 18.58
N ASN A 11 10.12 -2.70 18.46
CA ASN A 11 9.27 -3.16 17.35
C ASN A 11 8.96 -2.08 16.30
N ILE A 12 9.49 -0.86 16.44
CA ILE A 12 9.25 0.22 15.48
C ILE A 12 10.58 0.62 14.86
N LYS A 13 10.70 0.47 13.54
CA LYS A 13 11.83 0.96 12.76
C LYS A 13 11.35 1.98 11.75
N LEU A 14 12.02 3.13 11.74
CA LEU A 14 11.89 4.17 10.74
C LEU A 14 12.97 3.97 9.69
N ASP A 15 12.53 3.85 8.44
CA ASP A 15 13.41 3.81 7.28
C ASP A 15 13.31 5.13 6.52
N TYR A 16 14.45 5.69 6.14
CA TYR A 16 14.52 6.78 5.18
C TYR A 16 15.03 6.25 3.84
N LYS A 17 14.31 6.55 2.76
CA LYS A 17 14.66 6.11 1.40
C LYS A 17 14.58 7.28 0.44
N ILE A 18 15.68 7.50 -0.28
CA ILE A 18 15.72 8.35 -1.48
C ILE A 18 15.92 7.43 -2.66
N GLY A 19 15.09 7.58 -3.69
CA GLY A 19 15.27 6.82 -4.92
C GLY A 19 14.22 7.14 -5.96
N TYR A 20 14.34 6.48 -7.10
CA TYR A 20 13.37 6.57 -8.19
C TYR A 20 12.10 5.78 -7.92
N SER A 21 12.07 4.93 -6.90
CA SER A 21 10.86 4.21 -6.49
C SER A 21 10.73 4.20 -4.98
N LEU A 22 9.56 4.57 -4.46
CA LEU A 22 9.31 4.69 -3.03
C LEU A 22 7.88 4.25 -2.69
N PRO A 23 7.69 3.34 -1.72
CA PRO A 23 6.39 3.09 -1.14
C PRO A 23 6.00 4.24 -0.20
N PHE A 24 4.80 4.79 -0.37
CA PHE A 24 4.21 5.78 0.52
C PHE A 24 2.74 5.45 0.79
N LEU A 25 2.41 5.13 2.05
CA LEU A 25 1.10 4.64 2.45
C LEU A 25 0.66 3.44 1.59
N ASP A 26 -0.38 3.60 0.77
CA ASP A 26 -0.96 2.56 -0.09
C ASP A 26 -0.57 2.74 -1.57
N VAL A 27 0.39 3.62 -1.86
CA VAL A 27 0.82 3.99 -3.21
C VAL A 27 2.30 3.73 -3.39
N GLN A 28 2.68 3.10 -4.49
CA GLN A 28 4.06 3.02 -4.94
C GLN A 28 4.30 4.18 -5.89
N LEU A 29 5.21 5.07 -5.53
CA LEU A 29 5.66 6.16 -6.39
C LEU A 29 6.85 5.67 -7.19
N THR A 30 6.88 5.93 -8.49
CA THR A 30 8.03 5.68 -9.35
C THR A 30 8.28 6.89 -10.26
N ASN A 31 9.49 7.42 -10.25
CA ASN A 31 9.90 8.51 -11.14
C ASN A 31 10.60 7.92 -12.37
N ASN A 32 9.91 7.95 -13.50
CA ASN A 32 10.39 7.52 -14.80
C ASN A 32 10.94 8.74 -15.56
N ASN A 33 12.20 9.11 -15.29
CA ASN A 33 12.91 10.19 -15.99
C ASN A 33 12.16 11.54 -16.01
N GLY A 34 11.55 11.92 -14.89
CA GLY A 34 10.78 13.16 -14.74
C GLY A 34 9.26 12.96 -14.83
N ILE A 35 8.80 11.77 -15.22
CA ILE A 35 7.37 11.40 -15.21
C ILE A 35 7.10 10.62 -13.93
N LEU A 36 6.26 11.18 -13.04
CA LEU A 36 5.86 10.49 -11.82
C LEU A 36 4.73 9.50 -12.14
N SER A 37 5.02 8.22 -11.98
CA SER A 37 4.05 7.14 -12.04
C SER A 37 3.66 6.65 -10.66
N THR A 38 2.39 6.26 -10.53
CA THR A 38 1.81 5.74 -9.30
C THR A 38 1.15 4.40 -9.55
N CYS A 39 1.17 3.50 -8.58
CA CYS A 39 0.37 2.27 -8.59
C CYS A 39 0.05 1.82 -7.15
N VAL A 40 -0.81 0.81 -7.01
CA VAL A 40 -1.17 0.27 -5.69
C VAL A 40 0.03 -0.38 -5.02
N TYR A 41 0.30 0.00 -3.77
CA TYR A 41 1.29 -0.65 -2.92
C TYR A 41 0.65 -1.38 -1.75
N HIS A 42 1.04 -2.64 -1.58
CA HIS A 42 0.70 -3.43 -0.40
C HIS A 42 1.87 -3.45 0.56
N LYS A 43 1.71 -2.81 1.72
CA LYS A 43 2.68 -2.93 2.80
C LYS A 43 2.83 -4.41 3.19
N PRO A 44 4.04 -4.92 3.46
CA PRO A 44 4.22 -6.30 3.91
C PRO A 44 3.47 -6.65 5.19
N SER A 45 3.17 -5.64 6.03
CA SER A 45 2.37 -5.78 7.25
C SER A 45 0.86 -5.69 7.01
N ALA A 46 0.41 -5.42 5.77
CA ALA A 46 -1.00 -5.41 5.46
C ALA A 46 -1.49 -6.85 5.38
N GLU A 47 -2.24 -7.28 6.39
CA GLU A 47 -3.04 -8.49 6.27
C GLU A 47 -3.98 -8.35 5.06
N PRO A 48 -4.25 -9.43 4.31
CA PRO A 48 -5.24 -9.37 3.26
C PRO A 48 -6.59 -9.02 3.92
N TYR A 49 -7.07 -7.79 3.70
CA TYR A 49 -8.42 -7.32 4.09
C TYR A 49 -9.54 -8.05 3.31
N VAL A 50 -9.28 -9.29 2.90
CA VAL A 50 -10.20 -10.13 2.16
C VAL A 50 -10.80 -11.09 3.17
N THR A 51 -12.08 -10.90 3.48
CA THR A 51 -12.85 -11.87 4.25
C THR A 51 -12.78 -13.23 3.54
N PRO A 52 -12.39 -14.32 4.23
CA PRO A 52 -12.36 -15.64 3.64
C PRO A 52 -13.72 -15.99 3.02
N PHE A 53 -13.74 -16.64 1.87
CA PHE A 53 -15.00 -17.02 1.20
C PHE A 53 -15.87 -17.97 2.05
N THR A 54 -15.24 -18.67 3.01
CA THR A 54 -15.90 -19.53 4.00
C THR A 54 -16.56 -18.76 5.14
N SER A 55 -16.36 -17.44 5.22
CA SER A 55 -16.92 -16.59 6.26
C SER A 55 -18.43 -16.39 6.06
N ASP A 56 -19.19 -16.29 7.15
CA ASP A 56 -20.64 -16.07 7.12
C ASP A 56 -20.96 -14.58 6.92
N HIS A 57 -20.57 -14.05 5.76
CA HIS A 57 -20.85 -12.67 5.37
C HIS A 57 -21.81 -12.63 4.18
N PRO A 58 -22.65 -11.60 4.06
CA PRO A 58 -23.50 -11.44 2.88
C PRO A 58 -22.69 -11.32 1.58
N ARG A 59 -23.23 -11.83 0.46
CA ARG A 59 -22.57 -11.80 -0.86
C ARG A 59 -22.07 -10.41 -1.27
N HIS A 60 -22.81 -9.35 -0.93
CA HIS A 60 -22.44 -7.99 -1.28
C HIS A 60 -21.12 -7.54 -0.63
N VAL A 61 -20.76 -8.07 0.55
CA VAL A 61 -19.50 -7.75 1.23
C VAL A 61 -18.32 -8.22 0.39
N PHE A 62 -18.33 -9.48 -0.05
CA PHE A 62 -17.28 -10.03 -0.91
C PHE A 62 -17.17 -9.27 -2.23
N SER A 63 -18.30 -8.96 -2.88
CA SER A 63 -18.30 -8.17 -4.11
C SER A 63 -17.76 -6.77 -3.91
N ASN A 64 -18.08 -6.12 -2.79
CA ASN A 64 -17.61 -4.76 -2.50
C ASN A 64 -16.12 -4.73 -2.19
N ILE A 65 -15.55 -5.77 -1.56
CA ILE A 65 -14.09 -5.88 -1.37
C ILE A 65 -13.36 -5.84 -2.72
N ILE A 66 -13.83 -6.63 -3.70
CA ILE A 66 -13.23 -6.67 -5.03
C ILE A 66 -13.41 -5.33 -5.75
N LYS A 67 -14.62 -4.74 -5.70
CA LYS A 67 -14.89 -3.43 -6.31
C LYS A 67 -13.99 -2.34 -5.74
N ASN A 68 -13.89 -2.26 -4.41
CA ASN A 68 -13.02 -1.30 -3.73
C ASN A 68 -11.55 -1.48 -4.12
N PHE A 69 -11.11 -2.73 -4.31
CA PHE A 69 -9.76 -3.01 -4.77
C PHE A 69 -9.50 -2.43 -6.18
N ILE A 70 -10.43 -2.67 -7.10
CA ILE A 70 -10.38 -2.14 -8.47
C ILE A 70 -10.42 -0.61 -8.45
N GLU A 71 -11.34 -0.01 -7.69
CA GLU A 71 -11.47 1.46 -7.59
C GLU A 71 -10.22 2.12 -7.00
N ARG A 72 -9.57 1.47 -6.03
CA ARG A 72 -8.26 1.93 -5.51
C ARG A 72 -7.19 1.82 -6.58
N ALA A 73 -7.16 0.72 -7.33
CA ALA A 73 -6.20 0.53 -8.40
C ALA A 73 -6.35 1.55 -9.51
N THR A 74 -7.57 1.85 -9.96
CA THR A 74 -7.83 2.88 -10.96
C THR A 74 -7.49 4.28 -10.45
N ARG A 75 -7.80 4.58 -9.19
CA ARG A 75 -7.48 5.88 -8.58
C ARG A 75 -5.96 6.10 -8.42
N TYR A 76 -5.24 5.08 -7.98
CA TYR A 76 -3.80 5.19 -7.68
C TYR A 76 -2.90 4.88 -8.85
N SER A 77 -3.42 4.32 -9.95
CA SER A 77 -2.63 4.03 -11.14
C SER A 77 -2.99 5.04 -12.22
N SER A 78 -2.79 6.33 -11.91
CA SER A 78 -3.22 7.45 -12.77
C SER A 78 -2.16 7.89 -13.78
N THR A 79 -1.27 6.98 -14.19
CA THR A 79 -0.23 7.26 -15.18
C THR A 79 -0.39 6.29 -16.34
N PHE A 80 -0.90 6.82 -17.45
CA PHE A 80 -0.74 6.25 -18.79
C PHE A 80 0.50 6.87 -19.44
#